data_AF-A0A812DCA5-F1
#
_entry.id   AF-A0A812DCA5-F1
#
_cell.length_a   1.000
_cell.length_b   1.000
_cell.length_c   1.000
_cell.angle_alpha   90.00
_cell.angle_beta   90.00
_cell.angle_gamma   90.00
#
_symmetry.space_group_name_H-M   'P 1'
#
loop_
_entity.id
_entity.type
_entity.pdbx_description
1 polymer ?
#
loop_
_entity_poly.entity_id
_entity_poly.type
_entity_poly.pdbx_seq_one_letter_code
_entity_poly.pdbx_strand_id
1 'polypeptide(L)'
;MYTAIGGFRAVIWTDVFQMIVILSSLIVMNIIGVQKGDRWPYFLFDPDPRILYSVWSTILGSTFTGIASFSFNQMIIQRFVSLPKKKHAIASIYAALPVALLMTTLLTITGLVIYANYANCAPDGDYSKLLLKFVIETLGVFQGMTGVFVSCIFCGALSANFYYLPSTANNIYSNLQSIYLSHFDHIYLSISVY
;
A
#
# COMPACT_ATOMS: atom_id res chain seq x y z
N MET A 1 16.55 16.18 -7.21
CA MET A 1 17.41 17.04 -6.35
C MET A 1 17.35 16.69 -4.87
N TYR A 2 16.23 16.24 -4.27
CA TYR A 2 16.22 15.77 -2.87
C TYR A 2 16.94 14.42 -2.63
N THR A 3 16.96 13.53 -3.62
CA THR A 3 17.67 12.25 -3.57
C THR A 3 19.20 12.39 -3.59
N ALA A 4 19.72 13.52 -4.09
CA ALA A 4 21.17 13.75 -4.22
C ALA A 4 21.83 14.27 -2.93
N ILE A 5 21.07 14.89 -2.02
CA ILE A 5 21.61 15.56 -0.82
C ILE A 5 21.19 14.83 0.48
N GLY A 6 20.07 14.10 0.50
CA GLY A 6 19.51 13.54 1.74
C GLY A 6 19.77 12.04 2.00
N GLY A 7 20.22 11.29 1.00
CA GLY A 7 20.37 9.83 1.08
C GLY A 7 19.07 9.06 1.41
N PHE A 8 19.19 7.75 1.69
CA PHE A 8 18.07 6.86 2.07
C PHE A 8 17.27 7.35 3.29
N ARG A 9 17.90 8.13 4.18
CA ARG A 9 17.26 8.68 5.39
C ARG A 9 16.20 9.73 5.08
N ALA A 10 16.43 10.62 4.11
CA ALA A 10 15.45 11.65 3.74
C ALA A 10 14.16 11.03 3.18
N VAL A 11 14.30 9.95 2.42
CA VAL A 11 13.17 9.18 1.86
C VAL A 11 12.31 8.59 2.99
N ILE A 12 12.95 8.04 4.04
CA ILE A 12 12.21 7.49 5.17
C ILE A 12 11.40 8.58 5.89
N TRP A 13 11.98 9.76 6.08
CA TRP A 13 11.28 10.88 6.71
C TRP A 13 10.08 11.36 5.90
N THR A 14 10.19 11.40 4.56
CA THR A 14 9.05 11.73 3.70
C THR A 14 7.97 10.66 3.73
N ASP A 15 8.34 9.38 3.77
CA ASP A 15 7.38 8.27 3.90
C ASP A 15 6.60 8.37 5.25
N VAL A 16 7.28 8.71 6.35
CA VAL A 16 6.65 8.90 7.67
C VAL A 16 5.67 10.06 7.67
N PHE A 17 6.06 11.21 7.10
CA PHE A 17 5.18 12.37 6.99
C PHE A 17 3.93 12.03 6.18
N GLN A 18 4.10 11.35 5.05
CA GLN A 18 2.99 10.91 4.20
C GLN A 18 2.03 9.96 4.95
N MET A 19 2.56 9.03 5.74
CA MET A 19 1.72 8.13 6.56
C MET A 19 0.85 8.89 7.55
N ILE A 20 1.39 9.91 8.24
CA ILE A 20 0.65 10.72 9.22
C ILE A 20 -0.46 11.52 8.54
N VAL A 21 -0.17 12.12 7.39
CA VAL A 21 -1.15 12.90 6.61
C VAL A 21 -2.30 12.00 6.13
N ILE A 22 -1.99 10.82 5.59
CA ILE A 22 -3.02 9.88 5.12
C ILE A 22 -3.88 9.41 6.31
N LEU A 23 -3.26 9.05 7.43
CA LEU A 23 -3.96 8.54 8.62
C LEU A 23 -4.93 9.59 9.20
N SER A 24 -4.45 10.82 9.38
CA SER A 24 -5.29 11.93 9.87
C SER A 24 -6.44 12.24 8.90
N SER A 25 -6.17 12.25 7.60
CA SER A 25 -7.19 12.49 6.57
C SER A 25 -8.27 11.41 6.58
N LEU A 26 -7.90 10.13 6.71
CA LEU A 26 -8.86 9.03 6.81
C LEU A 26 -9.74 9.15 8.06
N ILE A 27 -9.18 9.49 9.21
CA ILE A 27 -9.97 9.68 10.44
C ILE A 27 -11.01 10.79 10.24
N VAL A 28 -10.60 11.94 9.70
CA VAL A 28 -11.49 13.08 9.44
C VAL A 28 -12.59 12.69 8.44
N MET A 29 -12.24 11.96 7.37
CA MET A 29 -13.20 11.48 6.38
C MET A 29 -14.27 10.57 6.97
N ASN A 30 -13.88 9.65 7.85
CA ASN A 30 -14.84 8.74 8.48
C ASN A 30 -15.79 9.49 9.42
N ILE A 31 -15.29 10.45 10.21
CA ILE A 31 -16.12 11.25 11.12
C ILE A 31 -17.15 12.06 10.34
N ILE A 32 -16.71 12.85 9.35
CA ILE A 32 -17.61 13.71 8.58
C ILE A 32 -18.52 12.87 7.68
N GLY A 33 -18.02 11.78 7.11
CA GLY A 33 -18.80 10.90 6.24
C GLY A 33 -19.93 10.18 6.97
N VAL A 34 -19.73 9.81 8.24
CA VAL A 34 -20.80 9.29 9.11
C VAL A 34 -21.79 10.38 9.51
N GLN A 35 -21.35 11.62 9.70
CA GLN A 35 -22.25 12.75 9.98
C GLN A 35 -23.10 13.17 8.78
N LYS A 36 -22.55 13.08 7.57
CA LYS A 36 -23.25 13.37 6.31
C LYS A 36 -24.17 12.24 5.88
N GLY A 37 -23.81 11.00 6.20
CA GLY A 37 -24.62 9.83 5.90
C GLY A 37 -25.76 9.66 6.88
N ASP A 38 -26.99 9.65 6.38
CA ASP A 38 -28.19 9.38 7.18
C ASP A 38 -28.27 7.91 7.66
N ARG A 39 -27.32 7.06 7.20
CA ARG A 39 -27.24 5.63 7.49
C ARG A 39 -25.83 5.22 7.90
N TRP A 40 -25.74 4.46 8.99
CA TRP A 40 -24.51 3.77 9.35
C TRP A 40 -24.13 2.75 8.28
N PRO A 41 -22.82 2.60 7.98
CA PRO A 41 -22.36 1.58 7.05
C PRO A 41 -22.74 0.20 7.60
N TYR A 42 -23.56 -0.55 6.86
CA TYR A 42 -23.93 -1.92 7.21
C TYR A 42 -22.75 -2.84 6.96
N PHE A 43 -22.25 -3.47 8.02
CA PHE A 43 -21.30 -4.56 7.90
C PHE A 43 -22.06 -5.85 7.64
N LEU A 44 -21.85 -6.43 6.47
CA LEU A 44 -22.45 -7.71 6.11
C LEU A 44 -21.64 -8.84 6.73
N PHE A 45 -22.14 -9.42 7.82
CA PHE A 45 -21.51 -10.51 8.57
C PHE A 45 -21.88 -11.91 8.05
N ASP A 46 -22.40 -12.01 6.83
CA ASP A 46 -22.76 -13.30 6.24
C ASP A 46 -21.50 -14.04 5.77
N PRO A 47 -21.28 -15.30 6.20
CA PRO A 47 -20.12 -16.10 5.81
C PRO A 47 -20.25 -16.72 4.40
N ASP A 48 -21.20 -16.28 3.58
CA ASP A 48 -21.40 -16.82 2.23
C ASP A 48 -20.24 -16.39 1.30
N PRO A 49 -19.43 -17.33 0.79
CA PRO A 49 -18.28 -17.02 -0.08
C PRO A 49 -18.68 -16.46 -1.45
N ARG A 50 -19.97 -16.47 -1.81
CA ARG A 50 -20.47 -15.86 -3.05
C ARG A 50 -20.59 -14.34 -2.97
N ILE A 51 -20.59 -13.80 -1.75
CA ILE A 51 -20.71 -12.36 -1.53
C ILE A 51 -19.31 -11.73 -1.52
N LEU A 52 -19.00 -10.99 -2.60
CA LEU A 52 -17.66 -10.43 -2.83
C LEU A 52 -17.21 -9.45 -1.72
N TYR A 53 -18.14 -8.82 -0.99
CA TYR A 53 -17.85 -7.77 0.00
C TYR A 53 -18.39 -8.08 1.41
N SER A 54 -18.35 -9.35 1.83
CA SER A 54 -18.59 -9.72 3.23
C SER A 54 -17.40 -9.30 4.12
N VAL A 55 -17.66 -9.11 5.42
CA VAL A 55 -16.59 -8.92 6.41
C VAL A 55 -15.57 -10.07 6.34
N TRP A 56 -16.05 -11.31 6.13
CA TRP A 56 -15.19 -12.49 6.05
C TRP A 56 -14.31 -12.50 4.78
N SER A 57 -14.89 -12.20 3.61
CA SER A 57 -14.12 -12.12 2.37
C SER A 57 -13.10 -10.98 2.41
N THR A 58 -13.44 -9.87 3.06
CA THR A 58 -12.56 -8.71 3.22
C THR A 58 -11.39 -9.01 4.16
N ILE A 59 -11.63 -9.67 5.30
CA ILE A 59 -10.56 -10.06 6.24
C ILE A 59 -9.63 -11.07 5.59
N LEU A 60 -10.17 -12.11 4.96
CA LEU A 60 -9.36 -13.13 4.29
C LEU A 60 -8.57 -12.53 3.13
N GLY A 61 -9.22 -11.76 2.25
CA GLY A 61 -8.57 -11.08 1.12
C GLY A 61 -7.46 -10.15 1.59
N SER A 62 -7.73 -9.29 2.58
CA SER A 62 -6.73 -8.37 3.13
C SER A 62 -5.54 -9.11 3.77
N THR A 63 -5.79 -10.24 4.43
CA THR A 63 -4.73 -11.06 5.03
C THR A 63 -3.84 -11.68 3.97
N PHE A 64 -4.41 -12.30 2.94
CA PHE A 64 -3.64 -12.90 1.84
C PHE A 64 -2.87 -11.85 1.03
N THR A 65 -3.51 -10.74 0.67
CA THR A 65 -2.86 -9.63 -0.04
C THR A 65 -1.76 -8.99 0.82
N GLY A 66 -1.98 -8.86 2.12
CA GLY A 66 -0.97 -8.39 3.07
C GLY A 66 0.24 -9.31 3.11
N ILE A 67 0.04 -10.62 3.31
CA ILE A 67 1.11 -11.61 3.31
C ILE A 67 1.87 -11.59 1.98
N ALA A 68 1.19 -11.57 0.85
CA ALA A 68 1.82 -11.51 -0.46
C ALA A 68 2.67 -10.24 -0.62
N SER A 69 2.16 -9.10 -0.15
CA SER A 69 2.87 -7.83 -0.17
C SER A 69 4.12 -7.85 0.70
N PHE A 70 4.09 -8.42 1.91
CA PHE A 70 5.30 -8.51 2.74
C PHE A 70 6.28 -9.59 2.28
N SER A 71 5.80 -10.67 1.65
CA SER A 71 6.61 -11.84 1.27
C SER A 71 7.32 -11.70 -0.08
N PHE A 72 6.67 -11.06 -1.05
CA PHE A 72 7.18 -10.98 -2.43
C PHE A 72 7.58 -9.57 -2.85
N ASN A 73 7.30 -8.55 -2.03
CA ASN A 73 7.70 -7.20 -2.36
C ASN A 73 9.18 -7.00 -2.10
N GLN A 74 9.94 -7.01 -3.20
CA GLN A 74 11.39 -6.90 -3.20
C GLN A 74 11.91 -5.64 -2.49
N MET A 75 11.17 -4.53 -2.53
CA MET A 75 11.52 -3.33 -1.76
C MET A 75 11.58 -3.60 -0.26
N ILE A 76 10.57 -4.29 0.25
CA ILE A 76 10.42 -4.58 1.69
C ILE A 76 11.53 -5.56 2.11
N ILE A 77 11.79 -6.58 1.27
CA ILE A 77 12.86 -7.56 1.50
C ILE A 77 14.23 -6.86 1.55
N GLN A 78 14.53 -5.98 0.61
CA GLN A 78 15.79 -5.24 0.58
C GLN A 78 15.98 -4.33 1.80
N ARG A 79 14.89 -3.71 2.30
CA ARG A 79 14.90 -2.94 3.55
C ARG A 79 15.25 -3.82 4.76
N PHE A 80 14.76 -5.06 4.80
CA PHE A 80 15.07 -6.01 5.88
C PHE A 80 16.49 -6.58 5.81
N VAL A 81 17.00 -6.88 4.61
CA VAL A 81 18.36 -7.42 4.42
C VAL A 81 19.44 -6.38 4.72
N SER A 82 19.12 -5.08 4.57
CA SER A 82 20.04 -3.97 4.88
C SER A 82 20.21 -3.71 6.38
N LEU A 83 19.46 -4.40 7.26
CA LEU A 83 19.58 -4.26 8.71
C LEU A 83 20.72 -5.13 9.27
N PRO A 84 21.55 -4.61 10.19
CA PRO A 84 22.74 -5.32 10.68
C PRO A 84 22.41 -6.53 11.55
N LYS A 85 21.19 -6.64 12.10
CA LYS A 85 20.77 -7.77 12.95
C LYS A 85 19.36 -8.24 12.62
N LYS A 86 19.18 -9.56 12.54
CA LYS A 86 17.87 -10.23 12.34
C LYS A 86 16.82 -9.83 13.38
N LYS A 87 17.22 -9.60 14.64
CA LYS A 87 16.30 -9.16 15.70
C LYS A 87 15.65 -7.80 15.39
N HIS A 88 16.37 -6.87 14.77
CA HIS A 88 15.81 -5.56 14.40
C HIS A 88 14.84 -5.67 13.21
N ALA A 89 15.10 -6.57 12.26
CA ALA A 89 14.17 -6.84 11.16
C ALA A 89 12.84 -7.41 11.68
N ILE A 90 12.89 -8.41 12.57
CA ILE A 90 11.68 -9.00 13.18
C ILE A 90 10.90 -7.96 13.99
N ALA A 91 11.58 -7.16 14.83
CA ALA A 91 10.93 -6.11 15.59
C ALA A 91 10.24 -5.06 14.69
N SER A 92 10.84 -4.74 13.55
CA SER A 92 10.26 -3.80 12.58
C SER A 92 8.98 -4.34 11.94
N ILE A 93 8.92 -5.66 11.67
CA ILE A 93 7.71 -6.31 11.16
C ILE A 93 6.58 -6.24 12.19
N TYR A 94 6.87 -6.58 13.45
CA TYR A 94 5.88 -6.49 14.53
C TYR A 94 5.38 -5.07 14.77
N ALA A 95 6.21 -4.05 14.57
CA ALA A 95 5.80 -2.65 14.65
C ALA A 95 4.98 -2.19 13.44
N ALA A 96 5.24 -2.72 12.24
CA ALA A 96 4.51 -2.36 11.02
C ALA A 96 3.12 -3.01 10.93
N LEU A 97 2.96 -4.20 11.49
CA LEU A 97 1.71 -4.97 11.47
C LEU A 97 0.49 -4.21 12.05
N PRO A 98 0.53 -3.62 13.26
CA PRO A 98 -0.62 -2.88 13.81
C PRO A 98 -0.97 -1.65 12.98
N VAL A 99 0.02 -0.94 12.42
CA VAL A 99 -0.21 0.23 11.57
C VAL A 99 -0.90 -0.19 10.26
N ALA A 100 -0.46 -1.30 9.66
CA ALA A 100 -1.07 -1.85 8.46
C ALA A 100 -2.53 -2.28 8.72
N LEU A 101 -2.81 -2.96 9.83
CA LEU A 101 -4.17 -3.34 10.21
C LEU A 101 -5.07 -2.12 10.43
N LEU A 102 -4.58 -1.10 11.13
CA LEU A 102 -5.32 0.15 11.34
C LEU A 102 -5.62 0.86 10.01
N MET A 103 -4.65 0.95 9.12
CA MET A 103 -4.85 1.58 7.80
C MET A 103 -5.88 0.85 6.96
N THR A 104 -5.78 -0.48 6.86
CA THR A 104 -6.73 -1.29 6.08
C THR A 104 -8.14 -1.17 6.63
N THR A 105 -8.31 -1.24 7.95
CA THR A 105 -9.64 -1.10 8.58
C THR A 105 -10.26 0.27 8.33
N LEU A 106 -9.51 1.37 8.51
CA LEU A 106 -9.99 2.72 8.21
C LEU A 106 -10.35 2.88 6.72
N LEU A 107 -9.57 2.29 5.82
CA LEU A 107 -9.83 2.35 4.38
C LEU A 107 -11.12 1.59 4.01
N THR A 108 -11.34 0.42 4.60
CA THR A 108 -12.58 -0.35 4.42
C THR A 108 -13.81 0.42 4.91
N ILE A 109 -13.73 1.05 6.10
CA ILE A 109 -14.83 1.87 6.61
C ILE A 109 -15.08 3.06 5.69
N THR A 110 -14.03 3.71 5.20
CA THR A 110 -14.15 4.83 4.25
C THR A 110 -14.86 4.39 2.97
N GLY A 111 -14.51 3.23 2.42
CA GLY A 111 -15.18 2.64 1.25
C GLY A 111 -16.67 2.36 1.49
N LEU A 112 -17.02 1.83 2.67
CA LEU A 112 -18.41 1.60 3.06
C LEU A 112 -19.19 2.91 3.25
N VAL A 113 -18.56 3.94 3.82
CA VAL A 113 -19.16 5.27 3.98
C VAL A 113 -19.41 5.95 2.63
N ILE A 114 -18.48 5.83 1.68
CA ILE A 114 -18.68 6.30 0.30
C ILE A 114 -19.84 5.54 -0.34
N TYR A 115 -19.87 4.21 -0.20
CA TYR A 115 -20.95 3.39 -0.73
C TYR A 115 -22.31 3.79 -0.13
N ALA A 116 -22.40 3.98 1.19
CA ALA A 116 -23.64 4.37 1.86
C ALA A 116 -24.15 5.76 1.40
N ASN A 117 -23.25 6.72 1.19
CA ASN A 117 -23.62 8.08 0.79
C ASN A 117 -23.91 8.23 -0.71
N TYR A 118 -23.25 7.45 -1.57
CA TYR A 118 -23.31 7.64 -3.03
C TYR A 118 -23.77 6.41 -3.83
N ALA A 119 -24.30 5.37 -3.19
CA ALA A 119 -24.84 4.17 -3.87
C ALA A 119 -25.81 4.51 -5.01
N ASN A 120 -26.57 5.61 -4.88
CA ASN A 120 -27.58 6.03 -5.86
C ASN A 120 -27.12 7.16 -6.79
N CYS A 121 -25.89 7.67 -6.62
CA CYS A 121 -25.40 8.88 -7.29
C CYS A 121 -24.05 8.64 -7.99
N ALA A 122 -23.83 7.47 -8.57
CA ALA A 122 -22.68 7.25 -9.44
C ALA A 122 -22.89 8.00 -10.77
N PRO A 123 -22.16 9.09 -11.05
CA PRO A 123 -22.17 9.69 -12.36
C PRO A 123 -21.32 8.78 -13.26
N ASP A 124 -21.94 8.17 -14.26
CA ASP A 124 -21.29 7.44 -15.35
C ASP A 124 -20.52 6.15 -15.02
N GLY A 125 -20.67 5.58 -13.80
CA GLY A 125 -20.06 4.30 -13.42
C GLY A 125 -18.54 4.35 -13.12
N ASP A 126 -17.96 5.54 -13.03
CA ASP A 126 -16.54 5.73 -12.71
C ASP A 126 -16.32 5.95 -11.20
N TYR A 127 -16.08 4.85 -10.49
CA TYR A 127 -15.88 4.84 -9.03
C TYR A 127 -14.67 5.69 -8.57
N SER A 128 -13.69 5.93 -9.44
CA SER A 128 -12.50 6.74 -9.11
C SER A 128 -12.87 8.21 -8.92
N LYS A 129 -13.79 8.71 -9.75
CA LYS A 129 -14.33 10.08 -9.65
C LYS A 129 -15.20 10.24 -8.41
N LEU A 130 -15.91 9.19 -8.03
CA LEU A 130 -16.76 9.18 -6.83
C LEU A 130 -15.94 9.38 -5.55
N LEU A 131 -14.83 8.64 -5.44
CA LEU A 131 -13.90 8.78 -4.32
C LEU A 131 -13.32 10.20 -4.27
N LEU A 132 -12.84 10.72 -5.40
CA LEU A 132 -12.29 12.08 -5.47
C LEU A 132 -13.34 13.15 -5.10
N LYS A 133 -14.58 12.99 -5.56
CA LYS A 133 -15.70 13.89 -5.22
C LYS A 133 -15.98 13.88 -3.72
N PHE A 134 -16.07 12.70 -3.11
CA PHE A 134 -16.28 12.56 -1.67
C PHE A 134 -15.13 13.19 -0.86
N VAL A 135 -13.89 12.98 -1.28
CA VAL A 135 -12.70 13.56 -0.64
C VAL A 135 -12.75 15.07 -0.69
N ILE A 136 -13.09 15.67 -1.83
CA ILE A 136 -13.19 17.13 -1.99
C ILE A 136 -14.31 17.70 -1.13
N GLU A 137 -15.50 17.08 -1.12
CA GLU A 137 -16.64 17.55 -0.34
C GLU A 137 -16.42 17.39 1.18
N THR A 138 -15.62 16.41 1.59
CA THR A 138 -15.40 16.09 3.01
C THR A 138 -14.20 16.83 3.59
N LEU A 139 -13.07 16.81 2.90
CA LEU A 139 -11.87 17.55 3.32
C LEU A 139 -11.93 19.03 2.95
N GLY A 140 -12.80 19.43 2.01
CA GLY A 140 -12.95 20.83 1.58
C GLY A 140 -13.43 21.77 2.68
N VAL A 141 -13.97 21.23 3.78
CA VAL A 141 -14.25 21.99 5.01
C VAL A 141 -12.97 22.59 5.61
N PHE A 142 -11.82 21.91 5.43
CA PHE A 142 -10.52 22.36 5.88
C PHE A 142 -9.71 22.86 4.68
N GLN A 143 -9.72 24.18 4.47
CA GLN A 143 -9.01 24.84 3.38
C GLN A 143 -7.52 24.45 3.38
N GLY A 144 -7.07 23.78 2.31
CA GLY A 144 -5.70 23.29 2.13
C GLY A 144 -5.49 21.79 2.40
N MET A 145 -6.30 21.15 3.25
CA MET A 145 -6.11 19.74 3.60
C MET A 145 -6.39 18.79 2.43
N THR A 146 -7.38 19.09 1.60
CA THR A 146 -7.69 18.34 0.38
C THR A 146 -6.50 18.31 -0.58
N GLY A 147 -5.82 19.45 -0.78
CA GLY A 147 -4.69 19.56 -1.69
C GLY A 147 -3.49 18.74 -1.21
N VAL A 148 -3.18 18.84 0.09
CA VAL A 148 -2.11 18.04 0.71
C VAL A 148 -2.42 16.55 0.59
N PHE A 149 -3.65 16.12 0.91
CA PHE A 149 -4.04 14.73 0.80
C PHE A 149 -3.94 14.17 -0.63
N VAL A 150 -4.49 14.88 -1.62
CA VAL A 150 -4.42 14.46 -3.03
C VAL A 150 -2.96 14.39 -3.50
N SER A 151 -2.13 15.36 -3.12
CA SER A 151 -0.69 15.34 -3.42
C SER A 151 0.03 14.16 -2.78
N CYS A 152 -0.34 13.78 -1.54
CA CYS A 152 0.22 12.63 -0.84
C CYS A 152 -0.16 11.30 -1.48
N ILE A 153 -1.42 11.13 -1.92
CA ILE A 153 -1.83 9.93 -2.67
C ILE A 153 -1.01 9.84 -3.96
N PHE A 154 -0.93 10.95 -4.71
CA PHE A 154 -0.19 10.97 -5.96
C PHE A 154 1.30 10.65 -5.74
N CYS A 155 1.91 11.23 -4.70
CA CYS A 155 3.29 10.94 -4.31
C CYS A 155 3.49 9.46 -3.94
N GLY A 156 2.55 8.86 -3.20
CA GLY A 156 2.58 7.44 -2.85
C GLY A 156 2.44 6.50 -4.03
N ALA A 157 1.51 6.79 -4.95
CA ALA A 157 1.34 6.01 -6.17
C ALA A 157 2.60 6.11 -7.05
N LEU A 158 3.16 7.31 -7.15
CA LEU A 158 4.36 7.58 -7.94
C LEU A 158 5.60 6.88 -7.34
N SER A 159 5.80 6.99 -6.03
CA SER A 159 6.94 6.36 -5.35
C SER A 159 6.89 4.84 -5.48
N ALA A 160 5.73 4.23 -5.26
CA ALA A 160 5.52 2.80 -5.46
C ALA A 160 5.97 2.37 -6.87
N ASN A 161 5.47 3.04 -7.92
CA ASN A 161 5.84 2.73 -9.30
C ASN A 161 7.35 2.92 -9.58
N PHE A 162 7.94 4.00 -9.08
CA PHE A 162 9.38 4.26 -9.24
C PHE A 162 10.26 3.23 -8.56
N TYR A 163 9.79 2.58 -7.50
CA TYR A 163 10.55 1.52 -6.86
C TYR A 163 10.32 0.15 -7.49
N TYR A 164 9.11 -0.14 -7.97
CA TYR A 164 8.80 -1.44 -8.58
C TYR A 164 9.60 -1.67 -9.87
N LEU A 165 9.69 -0.66 -10.76
CA LEU A 165 10.33 -0.81 -12.07
C LEU A 165 11.84 -1.14 -12.01
N PRO A 166 12.67 -0.41 -11.24
CA PRO A 166 14.09 -0.76 -11.10
C PRO A 166 14.28 -2.07 -10.33
N SER A 167 13.38 -2.37 -9.40
CA SER A 167 13.46 -3.59 -8.61
C SER A 167 13.22 -4.85 -9.46
N THR A 168 12.26 -4.83 -10.37
CA THR A 168 12.03 -5.95 -11.30
C THR A 168 13.16 -6.07 -12.31
N ALA A 169 13.65 -4.94 -12.83
CA ALA A 169 14.83 -4.92 -13.69
C ALA A 169 16.04 -5.57 -13.00
N ASN A 170 16.37 -5.14 -11.77
CA ASN A 170 17.47 -5.72 -10.99
C ASN A 170 17.31 -7.22 -10.73
N ASN A 171 16.10 -7.70 -10.45
CA ASN A 171 15.85 -9.13 -10.28
C ASN A 171 16.09 -9.93 -11.56
N ILE A 172 15.72 -9.38 -12.73
CA ILE A 172 16.00 -10.01 -14.02
C ILE A 172 17.52 -10.02 -14.27
N TYR A 173 18.21 -8.92 -14.03
CA TYR A 173 19.67 -8.86 -14.17
C TYR A 173 20.39 -9.86 -13.26
N SER A 174 20.02 -9.94 -11.98
CA SER A 174 20.66 -10.90 -11.04
C SER A 174 20.41 -12.35 -11.43
N ASN A 175 19.20 -12.67 -11.90
CA ASN A 175 18.86 -14.01 -12.38
C ASN A 175 19.61 -14.37 -13.67
N LEU A 176 19.72 -13.44 -14.62
CA LEU A 176 20.50 -13.65 -15.84
C LEU A 176 21.98 -13.85 -15.53
N GLN A 177 22.52 -13.07 -14.60
CA GLN A 177 23.91 -13.21 -14.16
C GLN A 177 24.15 -14.57 -13.48
N SER A 178 23.25 -15.03 -12.60
CA SER A 178 23.39 -16.35 -11.98
C SER A 178 23.28 -17.49 -12.99
N ILE A 179 22.40 -17.37 -13.99
CA ILE A 179 22.27 -18.36 -15.08
C ILE A 179 23.56 -18.39 -15.90
N TYR A 180 24.09 -17.23 -16.29
CA TYR A 180 25.34 -17.15 -17.07
C TYR A 180 26.53 -17.76 -16.31
N LEU A 181 26.68 -17.43 -15.02
CA LEU A 181 27.71 -17.99 -14.17
C LEU A 181 27.56 -19.51 -13.99
N SER A 182 26.34 -20.02 -13.79
CA SER A 182 26.09 -21.47 -13.70
C SER A 182 26.40 -22.22 -15.00
N HIS A 183 26.18 -21.58 -16.14
CA HIS A 183 26.51 -22.14 -17.45
C HIS A 183 28.03 -22.17 -17.66
N PHE A 184 28.73 -21.12 -17.22
CA PHE A 184 30.19 -21.09 -17.18
C PHE A 184 30.74 -22.21 -16.27
N ASP A 185 30.28 -22.32 -15.02
CA ASP A 185 30.75 -23.36 -14.09
C ASP A 185 30.55 -24.78 -14.63
N HIS A 186 29.42 -25.06 -15.31
CA HIS A 186 29.20 -26.35 -15.99
C HIS A 186 30.21 -26.62 -17.12
N ILE A 187 30.58 -25.60 -17.90
CA ILE A 187 31.58 -25.73 -18.97
C ILE A 187 32.98 -25.99 -18.38
N TYR A 188 33.35 -25.28 -17.31
CA TYR A 188 34.65 -25.48 -16.64
C TYR A 188 34.75 -26.86 -15.97
N LEU A 189 33.67 -27.34 -15.35
CA LEU A 189 33.61 -28.70 -14.79
C LEU A 189 33.68 -29.80 -15.87
N SER A 190 33.13 -29.58 -17.07
CA SER A 190 33.29 -30.51 -18.19
C SER A 190 34.69 -30.53 -18.80
N ILE A 191 35.43 -29.41 -18.74
CA ILE A 191 36.81 -29.33 -19.25
C ILE A 191 37.81 -29.91 -18.24
N SER A 192 37.55 -29.81 -16.93
CA SER A 192 38.45 -30.34 -15.88
C SER A 192 38.36 -31.85 -15.64
N VAL A 193 37.45 -32.56 -16.33
CA VAL A 193 37.27 -34.03 -16.25
C VAL A 193 37.96 -34.77 -17.40
N TYR A 194 38.60 -34.05 -18.33
CA TYR A 194 39.51 -34.57 -19.35
C TYR A 194 40.94 -34.13 -19.08
#